data_AF-A0A8X7P6B5-F1
#
_entry.id   AF-A0A8X7P6B5-F1
#
_cell.length_a   1.000
_cell.length_b   1.000
_cell.length_c   1.000
_cell.angle_alpha   90.00
_cell.angle_beta   90.00
_cell.angle_gamma   90.00
#
_symmetry.space_group_name_H-M   'P 1'
#
loop_
_entity.id
_entity.type
_entity.pdbx_description
1 polymer ?
#
loop_
_entity_poly.entity_id
_entity_poly.type
_entity_poly.pdbx_seq_one_letter_code
_entity_poly.pdbx_strand_id
1 'polypeptide(L)'
;MRRSFFIVILTTSLAFFPDPLHGGVAYTGSITPGFVGSQMNYINNNGIFLESNNSDFGFGFVTTPASVTLFTLSIVHKGTSRLIWSANRASLFRTPTSSSSKPTET
;
A
#
# COMPACT_ATOMS: atom_id res chain seq x y z
N MET A 1 -18.84 4.40 -41.96
CA MET A 1 -18.74 5.61 -41.10
C MET A 1 -19.15 5.37 -39.64
N ARG A 2 -20.20 4.60 -39.34
CA ARG A 2 -20.66 4.34 -37.95
C ARG A 2 -19.83 3.38 -37.09
N ARG A 3 -18.84 2.65 -37.61
CA ARG A 3 -18.00 1.75 -36.79
C ARG A 3 -16.67 2.39 -36.39
N SER A 4 -16.03 3.10 -37.31
CA SER A 4 -14.79 3.82 -37.06
C SER A 4 -14.97 4.96 -36.04
N PHE A 5 -16.11 5.63 -36.02
CA PHE A 5 -16.37 6.72 -35.07
C PHE A 5 -16.44 6.23 -33.62
N PHE A 6 -17.05 5.06 -33.38
CA PHE A 6 -17.10 4.45 -32.04
C PHE A 6 -15.73 3.96 -31.59
N ILE A 7 -14.91 3.44 -32.52
CA ILE A 7 -13.53 3.04 -32.21
C ILE A 7 -12.69 4.26 -31.82
N VAL A 8 -12.80 5.36 -32.59
CA VAL A 8 -12.10 6.61 -32.28
C VAL A 8 -12.53 7.16 -30.91
N ILE A 9 -13.85 7.25 -30.64
CA ILE A 9 -14.37 7.68 -29.34
C ILE A 9 -13.89 6.76 -28.21
N LEU A 10 -13.91 5.44 -28.39
CA LEU A 10 -13.46 4.49 -27.37
C LEU A 10 -11.96 4.67 -27.08
N THR A 11 -11.13 4.81 -28.12
CA THR A 11 -9.68 5.00 -27.94
C THR A 11 -9.31 6.33 -27.29
N THR A 12 -10.01 7.43 -27.63
CA THR A 12 -9.78 8.72 -26.97
C THR A 12 -10.30 8.73 -25.54
N SER A 13 -11.41 8.03 -25.26
CA SER A 13 -11.92 7.85 -23.89
C SER A 13 -10.90 7.14 -23.01
N LEU A 14 -10.28 6.05 -23.50
CA LEU A 14 -9.25 5.31 -22.75
C LEU A 14 -7.98 6.13 -22.48
N ALA A 15 -7.61 7.04 -23.37
CA ALA A 15 -6.45 7.93 -23.20
C ALA A 15 -6.71 9.12 -22.25
N PHE A 16 -7.97 9.40 -21.94
CA PHE A 16 -8.39 10.46 -20.99
C PHE A 16 -8.82 9.90 -19.62
N PHE A 17 -8.63 8.60 -19.35
CA PHE A 17 -8.74 8.13 -17.98
C PHE A 17 -7.59 8.75 -17.16
N PRO A 18 -7.88 9.37 -16.00
CA PRO A 18 -6.81 9.68 -15.05
C PRO A 18 -6.08 8.37 -14.74
N ASP A 19 -4.77 8.46 -14.52
CA ASP A 19 -3.87 7.31 -14.35
C ASP A 19 -4.56 6.14 -13.63
N PRO A 20 -4.40 4.89 -14.11
CA PRO A 20 -4.90 3.74 -13.38
C PRO A 20 -4.47 3.89 -11.93
N LEU A 21 -5.34 3.54 -10.97
CA LEU A 21 -5.01 3.50 -9.54
C LEU A 21 -3.82 2.56 -9.32
N HIS A 22 -2.61 3.03 -9.59
CA HIS A 22 -1.39 2.30 -9.40
C HIS A 22 -1.09 2.45 -7.92
N GLY A 23 -1.26 1.34 -7.19
CA GLY A 23 -0.64 1.20 -5.89
C GLY A 23 0.85 1.57 -6.02
N GLY A 24 1.34 2.35 -5.07
CA GLY A 24 2.72 2.74 -4.92
C GLY A 24 3.66 1.55 -5.01
N VAL A 25 4.72 1.74 -5.78
CA VAL A 25 5.83 0.80 -5.92
C VAL A 25 6.77 0.99 -4.73
N ALA A 26 7.31 -0.09 -4.17
CA ALA A 26 8.33 0.07 -3.14
C ALA A 26 9.59 0.73 -3.68
N TYR A 27 10.17 1.60 -2.88
CA TYR A 27 11.47 2.20 -3.16
C TYR A 27 12.59 1.25 -2.72
N THR A 28 13.64 1.11 -3.53
CA THR A 28 14.84 0.34 -3.15
C THR A 28 15.90 1.28 -2.60
N GLY A 29 16.35 1.05 -1.37
CA GLY A 29 17.41 1.84 -0.73
C GLY A 29 16.95 2.56 0.55
N SER A 30 17.14 3.88 0.60
CA SER A 30 16.83 4.71 1.76
C SER A 30 15.75 5.77 1.47
N ILE A 31 14.84 5.96 2.41
CA ILE A 31 13.89 7.08 2.41
C ILE A 31 14.49 8.30 3.12
N THR A 32 14.11 9.50 2.70
CA THR A 32 14.48 10.74 3.38
C THR A 32 13.51 11.05 4.54
N PRO A 33 13.96 11.82 5.55
CA PRO A 33 13.05 12.35 6.57
C PRO A 33 11.86 13.09 5.93
N GLY A 34 10.68 12.96 6.55
CA GLY A 34 9.43 13.52 6.03
C GLY A 34 8.66 12.60 5.07
N PHE A 35 9.14 11.37 4.84
CA PHE A 35 8.36 10.35 4.14
C PHE A 35 7.03 10.09 4.85
N VAL A 36 5.94 10.14 4.08
CA VAL A 36 4.59 9.82 4.54
C VAL A 36 3.99 8.78 3.61
N GLY A 37 3.33 7.78 4.17
CA GLY A 37 2.64 6.75 3.42
C GLY A 37 1.62 6.02 4.28
N SER A 38 0.61 5.45 3.64
CA SER A 38 -0.38 4.57 4.26
C SER A 38 -0.34 3.19 3.63
N GLN A 39 -0.90 2.19 4.32
CA GLN A 39 -1.02 0.83 3.75
C GLN A 39 -1.78 0.82 2.42
N MET A 40 -2.80 1.66 2.27
CA MET A 40 -3.60 1.77 1.04
C MET A 40 -2.78 2.26 -0.15
N ASN A 41 -1.77 3.09 0.09
CA ASN A 41 -0.87 3.51 -0.98
C ASN A 41 -0.12 2.31 -1.56
N TYR A 42 0.23 1.29 -0.76
CA TYR A 42 1.10 0.18 -1.17
C TYR A 42 0.37 -1.17 -1.18
N ILE A 43 -0.96 -1.19 -1.34
CA ILE A 43 -1.77 -2.41 -1.25
C ILE A 43 -1.37 -3.45 -2.31
N ASN A 44 -1.02 -2.99 -3.52
CA ASN A 44 -0.57 -3.85 -4.61
C ASN A 44 0.85 -4.39 -4.40
N ASN A 45 1.58 -3.85 -3.41
CA ASN A 45 2.92 -4.28 -3.04
C ASN A 45 2.94 -4.89 -1.64
N ASN A 46 1.84 -5.53 -1.23
CA ASN A 46 1.69 -6.20 0.07
C ASN A 46 1.94 -5.27 1.28
N GLY A 47 1.72 -3.96 1.12
CA GLY A 47 2.00 -2.95 2.14
C GLY A 47 3.47 -2.58 2.27
N ILE A 48 4.37 -3.14 1.44
CA ILE A 48 5.80 -2.84 1.41
C ILE A 48 6.05 -1.56 0.64
N PHE A 49 6.70 -0.60 1.27
CA PHE A 49 7.03 0.70 0.65
C PHE A 49 8.54 0.93 0.53
N LEU A 50 9.37 0.11 1.19
CA LEU A 50 10.82 0.21 1.13
C LEU A 50 11.43 -1.20 1.05
N GLU A 51 12.44 -1.37 0.20
CA GLU A 51 13.19 -2.60 0.03
C GLU A 51 14.68 -2.36 0.29
N SER A 52 15.35 -3.39 0.82
CA SER A 52 16.81 -3.41 0.89
C SER A 52 17.41 -3.39 -0.52
N ASN A 53 18.67 -2.95 -0.67
CA ASN A 53 19.33 -2.84 -1.98
C ASN A 53 19.36 -4.14 -2.80
N ASN A 54 19.31 -5.29 -2.13
CA ASN A 54 19.26 -6.62 -2.75
C ASN A 54 17.84 -7.21 -2.85
N SER A 55 16.82 -6.46 -2.44
CA SER A 55 15.41 -6.87 -2.40
C SER A 55 15.09 -8.13 -1.58
N ASP A 56 15.99 -8.57 -0.71
CA ASP A 56 15.76 -9.72 0.19
C ASP A 56 14.85 -9.35 1.37
N PHE A 57 14.84 -8.07 1.78
CA PHE A 57 14.05 -7.56 2.87
C PHE A 57 13.11 -6.45 2.41
N GLY A 58 11.88 -6.49 2.90
CA GLY A 58 10.87 -5.45 2.72
C GLY A 58 10.53 -4.80 4.05
N PHE A 59 10.34 -3.49 4.03
CA PHE A 59 9.84 -2.70 5.15
C PHE A 59 8.49 -2.08 4.77
N GLY A 60 7.50 -2.28 5.64
CA GLY A 60 6.14 -1.89 5.32
C GLY A 60 5.09 -2.22 6.38
N PHE A 61 3.83 -2.05 5.97
CA PHE A 61 2.66 -2.41 6.75
C PHE A 61 2.35 -3.88 6.59
N VAL A 62 2.50 -4.66 7.65
CA VAL A 62 2.27 -6.11 7.67
C VAL A 62 1.04 -6.40 8.51
N THR A 63 0.11 -7.19 7.98
CA THR A 63 -1.09 -7.62 8.73
C THR A 63 -0.72 -8.60 9.82
N THR A 64 -1.52 -8.62 10.88
CA THR A 64 -1.39 -9.64 11.94
C THR A 64 -2.22 -10.88 11.61
N PRO A 65 -1.84 -12.08 12.11
CA PRO A 65 -2.67 -13.27 11.97
C PRO A 65 -4.08 -13.13 12.58
N ALA A 66 -4.24 -12.22 13.54
CA ALA A 66 -5.51 -11.97 14.20
C ALA A 66 -6.50 -11.17 13.34
N SER A 67 -6.03 -10.30 12.43
CA SER A 67 -6.91 -9.50 11.57
C SER A 67 -6.17 -8.84 10.40
N VAL A 68 -6.84 -8.81 9.24
CA VAL A 68 -6.42 -8.05 8.05
C VAL A 68 -6.54 -6.53 8.22
N THR A 69 -7.20 -6.05 9.28
CA THR A 69 -7.34 -4.62 9.61
C THR A 69 -6.34 -4.15 10.67
N LEU A 70 -5.54 -5.06 11.22
CA LEU A 70 -4.52 -4.78 12.23
C LEU A 70 -3.14 -4.90 11.61
N PHE A 71 -2.35 -3.84 11.73
CA PHE A 71 -1.07 -3.70 11.07
C PHE A 71 0.07 -3.42 12.03
N THR A 72 1.23 -3.99 11.71
CA THR A 72 2.53 -3.64 12.27
C THR A 72 3.40 -3.01 11.20
N LEU A 73 4.18 -2.00 11.57
CA LEU A 73 5.28 -1.51 10.76
C LEU A 73 6.48 -2.44 10.97
N SER A 74 6.88 -3.18 9.95
CA SER A 74 7.75 -4.34 10.12
C SER A 74 8.72 -4.58 8.97
N ILE A 75 9.83 -5.23 9.29
CA ILE A 75 10.79 -5.78 8.33
C ILE A 75 10.45 -7.25 8.13
N VAL A 76 10.29 -7.66 6.88
CA VAL A 76 10.05 -9.05 6.47
C VAL A 76 11.15 -9.52 5.54
N HIS A 77 11.58 -10.77 5.69
CA HIS A 77 12.37 -11.44 4.66
C HIS A 77 11.43 -11.91 3.55
N LYS A 78 11.59 -11.37 2.34
CA LYS A 78 10.64 -11.53 1.23
C LYS A 78 10.58 -12.97 0.74
N GLY A 79 11.73 -13.64 0.59
CA GLY A 79 11.79 -15.01 0.06
C GLY A 79 11.09 -16.06 0.94
N THR A 80 11.00 -15.83 2.25
CA THR A 80 10.34 -16.77 3.19
C THR A 80 9.09 -16.19 3.85
N SER A 81 8.72 -14.95 3.52
CA SER A 81 7.68 -14.17 4.19
C SER A 81 7.82 -14.13 5.74
N ARG A 82 9.05 -14.24 6.25
CA ARG A 82 9.30 -14.30 7.71
C ARG A 82 9.37 -12.88 8.25
N LEU A 83 8.59 -12.60 9.29
CA LEU A 83 8.67 -11.33 10.02
C LEU A 83 9.93 -11.31 10.90
N ILE A 84 10.83 -10.37 10.61
CA ILE A 84 12.15 -10.25 11.25
C ILE A 84 12.09 -9.27 12.42
N TRP A 85 11.39 -8.14 12.24
CA TRP A 85 11.30 -7.10 13.25
C TRP A 85 10.02 -6.28 13.10
N SER A 86 9.50 -5.74 14.21
CA SER A 86 8.34 -4.85 14.21
C SER A 86 8.56 -3.66 15.14
N ALA A 87 8.30 -2.45 14.66
CA ALA A 87 8.44 -1.22 15.44
C ALA A 87 7.39 -1.11 16.56
N ASN A 88 6.17 -1.60 16.32
CA ASN A 88 5.00 -1.33 17.14
C ASN A 88 4.31 -2.62 17.63
N ARG A 89 5.09 -3.63 18.03
CA ARG A 89 4.56 -4.95 18.46
C ARG A 89 3.58 -4.88 19.64
N ALA A 90 3.73 -3.89 20.53
CA ALA A 90 2.88 -3.70 21.69
C ALA A 90 1.65 -2.80 21.41
N SER A 91 1.62 -2.10 20.27
CA SER A 91 0.55 -1.15 19.93
C SER A 91 0.26 -1.22 18.43
N LEU A 92 -0.67 -2.10 18.07
CA LEU A 92 -1.06 -2.36 16.68
C LEU A 92 -1.88 -1.20 16.13
N PHE A 93 -1.67 -0.86 14.86
CA PHE A 93 -2.48 0.13 14.17
C PHE A 93 -3.71 -0.53 13.55
N ARG A 94 -4.90 0.01 13.80
CA ARG A 94 -6.15 -0.43 13.17
C ARG A 94 -6.60 0.60 12.15
N THR A 95 -6.85 0.20 10.91
CA THR A 95 -7.54 1.08 9.98
C THR A 95 -9.00 1.26 10.41
N PRO A 96 -9.56 2.48 10.43
CA PRO A 96 -10.98 2.66 10.65
C PRO A 96 -11.75 1.89 9.58
N THR A 97 -12.55 0.92 9.99
CA THR A 97 -13.67 0.49 9.14
C THR A 97 -14.60 1.70 9.01
N SER A 98 -15.33 1.84 7.90
CA SER A 98 -16.32 2.92 7.69
C SER A 98 -17.40 3.03 8.79
N SER A 99 -17.39 2.12 9.77
CA SER A 99 -18.22 2.08 10.97
C SER A 99 -17.54 2.63 12.24
N SER A 100 -16.29 3.09 12.19
CA SER A 100 -15.62 3.64 13.39
C SER A 100 -16.15 5.05 13.67
N SER A 101 -17.09 5.12 14.61
CA SER A 101 -17.76 6.33 15.09
C SER A 101 -16.78 7.46 15.42
N LYS A 102 -17.12 8.65 14.93
CA LYS A 102 -16.54 9.95 15.26
C LYS A 102 -16.30 10.08 16.78
N PRO A 103 -15.14 10.57 17.24
CA PRO A 103 -14.93 10.84 18.66
C PRO A 103 -15.86 11.97 19.10
N THR A 104 -16.64 11.74 20.15
CA THR A 104 -17.35 12.79 20.88
C THR A 104 -16.32 13.59 21.67
N GLU A 105 -16.10 14.85 21.30
CA GLU A 105 -15.40 15.82 22.15
C GLU A 105 -16.25 16.12 23.38
N THR A 106 -15.63 16.06 24.56
CA THR A 106 -16.13 16.62 25.83
C THR A 106 -15.16 17.69 26.30
#